data_AF-A0A942ZN70-F1
#
_entry.id   AF-A0A942ZN70-F1
#
_cell.length_a   1.000
_cell.length_b   1.000
_cell.length_c   1.000
_cell.angle_alpha   90.00
_cell.angle_beta   90.00
_cell.angle_gamma   90.00
#
_symmetry.space_group_name_H-M   'P 1'
#
loop_
_entity.id
_entity.type
_entity.pdbx_description
1 polymer ?
#
loop_
_entity_poly.entity_id
_entity_poly.type
_entity_poly.pdbx_seq_one_letter_code
_entity_poly.pdbx_strand_id
1 'polypeptide(L)'
;MNKLSTLIGDKEIKLVIAGNPAEMKQIDKYLHSSENILTSEEIQSVYKEKKLGDYDIFSVLGTSLVIEEIHHGDLVFGKKLNPEEKTQIKSEDVVIFHINHESERYKDLPNIPDFKLRKFRTFISLENDNEVIIAQIIPIMSELQQPHIKEIFIRKLDEAKKVLKNESLLLLSVNYLNKDIDFSFHCLSELYAKIEYVAKIKEDNENFIIQNITSIDENKEENLKKALQYLANRKINQYFCSTKESFRKEALLNIFTHAQKKIRGAFNQLSDITNDKELMHQLYTFLKKGGEVNFIVYNNTEWTLDRFIASYTLTEEEKARISIKQTPQGGQFARNDNGIRNGITFCIGDENMYVLRPNINASFVECNFNNREFYNMIGSIFDQQMQILPNIRL
;
A
#
# COMPACT_ATOMS: atom_id res chain seq x y z
N MET A 1 13.94 -28.30 -15.03
CA MET A 1 14.14 -27.28 -13.98
C MET A 1 15.40 -27.64 -13.20
N ASN A 2 16.15 -26.65 -12.72
CA ASN A 2 17.37 -26.87 -11.92
C ASN A 2 17.26 -26.19 -10.56
N LYS A 3 17.97 -26.69 -9.56
CA LYS A 3 17.99 -26.10 -8.22
C LYS A 3 18.67 -24.73 -8.23
N LEU A 4 18.16 -23.78 -7.44
CA LEU A 4 18.75 -22.45 -7.28
C LEU A 4 20.17 -22.55 -6.73
N SER A 5 20.48 -23.54 -5.88
CA SER A 5 21.83 -23.82 -5.40
C SER A 5 22.87 -23.97 -6.52
N THR A 6 22.47 -24.43 -7.71
CA THR A 6 23.37 -24.51 -8.87
C THR A 6 23.80 -23.14 -9.43
N LEU A 7 23.02 -22.08 -9.17
CA LEU A 7 23.31 -20.71 -9.59
C LEU A 7 24.03 -19.92 -8.50
N ILE A 8 23.68 -20.17 -7.24
CA ILE A 8 24.12 -19.35 -6.10
C ILE A 8 25.28 -19.99 -5.33
N GLY A 9 25.60 -21.26 -5.60
CA GLY A 9 26.60 -22.04 -4.88
C GLY A 9 26.22 -22.19 -3.41
N ASP A 10 27.21 -21.99 -2.52
CA ASP A 10 27.05 -22.10 -1.07
C ASP A 10 26.42 -20.85 -0.41
N LYS A 11 25.93 -19.88 -1.21
CA LYS A 11 25.27 -18.70 -0.65
C LYS A 11 24.01 -19.07 0.11
N GLU A 12 23.94 -18.63 1.35
CA GLU A 12 22.76 -18.78 2.20
C GLU A 12 21.66 -17.78 1.80
N ILE A 13 20.40 -18.25 1.80
CA ILE A 13 19.23 -17.40 1.69
C ILE A 13 18.88 -16.91 3.09
N LYS A 14 19.07 -15.60 3.33
CA LYS A 14 18.83 -14.98 4.63
C LYS A 14 17.34 -14.66 4.82
N LEU A 15 16.86 -14.54 6.05
CA LEU A 15 15.51 -14.03 6.32
C LEU A 15 15.52 -12.51 6.42
N VAL A 16 14.51 -11.85 5.85
CA VAL A 16 14.28 -10.41 6.03
C VAL A 16 12.83 -10.12 6.38
N ILE A 17 12.61 -9.27 7.39
CA ILE A 17 11.26 -8.91 7.83
C ILE A 17 10.75 -7.64 7.14
N ALA A 18 9.72 -7.78 6.31
CA ALA A 18 8.88 -6.71 5.79
C ALA A 18 7.69 -6.44 6.73
N GLY A 19 7.97 -5.90 7.92
CA GLY A 19 6.98 -5.54 8.95
C GLY A 19 7.63 -5.15 10.28
N ASN A 20 6.84 -5.03 11.35
CA ASN A 20 7.35 -4.81 12.71
C ASN A 20 7.88 -6.14 13.28
N PRO A 21 9.19 -6.27 13.62
CA PRO A 21 9.75 -7.49 14.19
C PRO A 21 9.06 -7.93 15.49
N ALA A 22 8.59 -6.98 16.32
CA ALA A 22 7.97 -7.26 17.61
C ALA A 22 6.58 -7.91 17.51
N GLU A 23 5.93 -7.80 16.35
CA GLU A 23 4.56 -8.30 16.14
C GLU A 23 4.52 -9.63 15.40
N MET A 24 5.68 -10.15 15.00
CA MET A 24 5.74 -11.49 14.40
C MET A 24 5.55 -12.54 15.49
N LYS A 25 4.39 -13.21 15.46
CA LYS A 25 4.21 -14.49 16.17
C LYS A 25 5.25 -15.48 15.64
N GLN A 26 5.69 -16.40 16.51
CA GLN A 26 6.72 -17.41 16.25
C GLN A 26 6.79 -17.80 14.78
N ILE A 27 7.98 -17.63 14.19
CA ILE A 27 8.25 -17.84 12.77
C ILE A 27 7.95 -19.31 12.45
N ASP A 28 6.79 -19.56 11.88
CA ASP A 28 6.51 -20.83 11.22
C ASP A 28 7.41 -20.91 9.97
N LYS A 29 8.53 -21.61 10.11
CA LYS A 29 9.17 -22.53 9.15
C LYS A 29 9.21 -22.21 7.63
N TYR A 30 9.13 -20.96 7.18
CA TYR A 30 9.41 -20.62 5.77
C TYR A 30 10.90 -20.29 5.56
N LEU A 31 11.80 -21.20 5.95
CA LEU A 31 13.15 -21.17 5.40
C LEU A 31 13.11 -21.90 4.05
N HIS A 32 13.08 -21.14 2.96
CA HIS A 32 13.37 -21.73 1.66
C HIS A 32 14.85 -22.16 1.67
N SER A 33 15.10 -23.46 1.79
CA SER A 33 16.41 -24.00 1.42
C SER A 33 16.61 -23.76 -0.08
N SER A 34 17.78 -23.27 -0.48
CA SER A 34 18.13 -23.08 -1.89
C SER A 34 18.06 -24.40 -2.70
N GLU A 35 18.16 -25.55 -2.02
CA GLU A 35 17.99 -26.88 -2.58
C GLU A 35 16.55 -27.21 -2.99
N ASN A 36 15.57 -26.55 -2.36
CA ASN A 36 14.14 -26.78 -2.60
C ASN A 36 13.55 -25.74 -3.56
N ILE A 37 14.36 -24.80 -4.05
CA ILE A 37 13.94 -23.78 -5.02
C ILE A 37 14.40 -24.19 -6.41
N LEU A 38 13.48 -24.24 -7.36
CA LEU A 38 13.67 -24.64 -8.74
C LEU A 38 13.60 -23.43 -9.68
N THR A 39 14.41 -23.49 -10.72
CA THR A 39 14.56 -22.47 -11.77
C THR A 39 14.36 -23.09 -13.16
N SER A 40 13.72 -22.35 -14.06
CA SER A 40 13.67 -22.66 -15.49
C SER A 40 14.93 -22.14 -16.19
N GLU A 41 15.18 -22.57 -17.43
CA GLU A 41 16.31 -22.06 -18.23
C GLU A 41 16.21 -20.55 -18.49
N GLU A 42 15.00 -20.04 -18.68
CA GLU A 42 14.73 -18.60 -18.82
C GLU A 42 15.18 -17.83 -17.58
N ILE A 43 14.82 -18.31 -16.38
CA ILE A 43 15.25 -17.72 -15.10
C ILE A 43 16.77 -17.75 -14.96
N GLN A 44 17.42 -18.84 -15.40
CA GLN A 44 18.88 -18.91 -15.38
C GLN A 44 19.54 -17.90 -16.32
N SER A 45 18.95 -17.69 -17.49
CA SER A 45 19.40 -16.66 -18.43
C SER A 45 19.31 -15.28 -17.80
N VAL A 46 18.16 -14.94 -17.19
CA VAL A 46 17.97 -13.67 -16.48
C VAL A 46 18.98 -13.53 -15.34
N TYR A 47 19.20 -14.59 -14.55
CA TYR A 47 20.15 -14.57 -13.45
C TYR A 47 21.58 -14.23 -13.91
N LYS A 48 22.02 -14.83 -15.02
CA LYS A 48 23.34 -14.56 -15.62
C LYS A 48 23.42 -13.18 -16.25
N GLU A 49 22.42 -12.77 -17.01
CA GLU A 49 22.35 -11.48 -17.69
C GLU A 49 22.41 -10.32 -16.70
N LYS A 50 21.62 -10.40 -15.63
CA LYS A 50 21.53 -9.38 -14.57
C LYS A 50 22.63 -9.52 -13.51
N LYS A 51 23.54 -10.50 -13.65
CA LYS A 51 24.64 -10.80 -12.70
C LYS A 51 24.16 -10.92 -11.25
N LEU A 52 23.04 -11.61 -11.03
CA LEU A 52 22.45 -11.76 -9.70
C LEU A 52 23.34 -12.57 -8.74
N GLY A 53 24.38 -13.23 -9.26
CA GLY A 53 25.45 -13.85 -8.49
C GLY A 53 26.21 -12.87 -7.58
N ASP A 54 26.15 -11.56 -7.84
CA ASP A 54 26.80 -10.54 -7.01
C ASP A 54 25.91 -10.06 -5.85
N TYR A 55 24.64 -10.46 -5.81
CA TYR A 55 23.66 -10.01 -4.84
C TYR A 55 23.55 -10.98 -3.67
N ASP A 56 23.15 -10.45 -2.52
CA ASP A 56 22.65 -11.25 -1.41
C ASP A 56 21.17 -11.56 -1.62
N ILE A 57 20.73 -12.75 -1.21
CA ILE A 57 19.38 -13.24 -1.42
C ILE A 57 18.66 -13.31 -0.08
N PHE A 58 17.46 -12.74 -0.03
CA PHE A 58 16.64 -12.74 1.17
C PHE A 58 15.24 -13.30 0.90
N SER A 59 14.78 -14.18 1.78
CA SER A 59 13.38 -14.61 1.84
C SER A 59 12.57 -13.62 2.68
N VAL A 60 11.49 -13.12 2.11
CA VAL A 60 10.67 -12.06 2.73
C VAL A 60 9.63 -12.64 3.67
N LEU A 61 9.66 -12.18 4.93
CA LEU A 61 8.62 -12.41 5.91
C LEU A 61 7.79 -11.15 6.10
N GLY A 62 6.48 -11.23 5.85
CA GLY A 62 5.52 -10.16 6.14
C GLY A 62 4.96 -9.51 4.87
N THR A 63 3.99 -8.62 5.04
CA THR A 63 3.21 -8.03 3.93
C THR A 63 3.32 -6.51 3.84
N SER A 64 4.18 -5.88 4.64
CA SER A 64 4.20 -4.41 4.73
C SER A 64 4.74 -3.69 3.48
N LEU A 65 5.36 -4.41 2.55
CA LEU A 65 5.85 -3.87 1.27
C LEU A 65 5.13 -4.44 0.04
N VAL A 66 3.91 -4.98 0.20
CA VAL A 66 3.12 -5.45 -0.93
C VAL A 66 2.90 -4.35 -1.98
N ILE A 67 2.83 -3.07 -1.58
CA ILE A 67 2.68 -1.95 -2.52
C ILE A 67 3.88 -1.77 -3.47
N GLU A 68 5.06 -2.26 -3.07
CA GLU A 68 6.25 -2.32 -3.92
C GLU A 68 6.30 -3.63 -4.73
N GLU A 69 5.19 -4.36 -4.78
CA GLU A 69 5.08 -5.72 -5.32
C GLU A 69 6.07 -6.69 -4.64
N ILE A 70 6.28 -6.57 -3.32
CA ILE A 70 7.09 -7.51 -2.53
C ILE A 70 6.18 -8.22 -1.53
N HIS A 71 6.02 -9.54 -1.70
CA HIS A 71 5.09 -10.35 -0.92
C HIS A 71 5.82 -11.28 0.04
N HIS A 72 5.09 -11.75 1.06
CA HIS A 72 5.56 -12.82 1.92
C HIS A 72 5.89 -14.06 1.09
N GLY A 73 7.08 -14.64 1.31
CA GLY A 73 7.59 -15.81 0.58
C GLY A 73 8.32 -15.48 -0.73
N ASP A 74 8.33 -14.22 -1.18
CA ASP A 74 9.16 -13.80 -2.31
C ASP A 74 10.65 -13.83 -1.92
N LEU A 75 11.51 -13.97 -2.92
CA LEU A 75 12.94 -13.71 -2.78
C LEU A 75 13.26 -12.30 -3.25
N VAL A 76 14.12 -11.59 -2.54
CA VAL A 76 14.64 -10.28 -2.97
C VAL A 76 16.15 -10.32 -3.09
N PHE A 77 16.66 -9.64 -4.11
CA PHE A 77 18.09 -9.53 -4.39
C PHE A 77 18.59 -8.15 -3.93
N GLY A 78 19.39 -8.17 -2.88
CA GLY A 78 19.97 -6.97 -2.27
C GLY A 78 21.41 -6.75 -2.71
N LYS A 79 21.68 -5.61 -3.34
CA LYS A 79 23.04 -5.13 -3.60
C LYS A 79 23.60 -4.54 -2.31
N LYS A 80 24.64 -5.15 -1.76
CA LYS A 80 25.32 -4.64 -0.57
C LYS A 80 25.92 -3.26 -0.87
N LEU A 81 25.70 -2.32 0.04
CA LEU A 81 26.11 -0.93 -0.12
C LEU A 81 27.47 -0.69 0.55
N ASN A 82 28.39 -0.08 -0.18
CA ASN A 82 29.62 0.46 0.39
C ASN A 82 29.34 1.80 1.11
N PRO A 83 30.28 2.33 1.92
CA PRO A 83 30.06 3.56 2.70
C PRO A 83 29.62 4.78 1.87
N GLU A 84 30.13 4.93 0.64
CA GLU A 84 29.76 6.02 -0.25
C GLU A 84 28.32 5.84 -0.76
N GLU A 85 28.00 4.65 -1.27
CA GLU A 85 26.67 4.29 -1.79
C GLU A 85 25.57 4.47 -0.72
N LYS A 86 25.87 4.19 0.56
CA LYS A 86 24.92 4.39 1.67
C LYS A 86 24.41 5.84 1.77
N THR A 87 25.25 6.81 1.43
CA THR A 87 24.89 8.24 1.47
C THR A 87 24.15 8.72 0.23
N GLN A 88 24.10 7.90 -0.82
CA GLN A 88 23.48 8.22 -2.11
C GLN A 88 22.09 7.58 -2.29
N ILE A 89 21.59 6.87 -1.27
CA ILE A 89 20.24 6.28 -1.28
C ILE A 89 19.19 7.39 -1.44
N LYS A 90 18.20 7.12 -2.29
CA LYS A 90 17.16 8.08 -2.67
C LYS A 90 15.85 7.76 -2.00
N SER A 91 15.02 8.78 -1.78
CA SER A 91 13.65 8.58 -1.32
C SER A 91 12.92 7.55 -2.19
N GLU A 92 12.11 6.72 -1.55
CA GLU A 92 11.40 5.58 -2.13
C GLU A 92 12.25 4.33 -2.41
N ASP A 93 13.58 4.36 -2.26
CA ASP A 93 14.41 3.16 -2.37
C ASP A 93 13.98 2.10 -1.34
N VAL A 94 13.87 0.85 -1.78
CA VAL A 94 13.65 -0.28 -0.88
C VAL A 94 14.99 -0.78 -0.38
N VAL A 95 15.17 -0.78 0.94
CA VAL A 95 16.46 -1.04 1.58
C VAL A 95 16.36 -2.06 2.70
N ILE A 96 17.47 -2.75 2.93
CA ILE A 96 17.66 -3.67 4.04
C ILE A 96 18.51 -2.99 5.11
N PHE A 97 18.04 -3.09 6.35
CA PHE A 97 18.82 -2.74 7.53
C PHE A 97 19.16 -4.00 8.33
N HIS A 98 20.36 -4.04 8.87
CA HIS A 98 20.68 -4.94 9.98
C HIS A 98 19.87 -4.55 11.22
N ILE A 99 19.41 -5.55 11.94
CA ILE A 99 18.83 -5.39 13.26
C ILE A 99 19.96 -5.51 14.28
N ASN A 100 20.16 -4.46 15.06
CA ASN A 100 21.03 -4.51 16.22
C ASN A 100 20.28 -5.18 17.38
N HIS A 101 20.48 -6.47 17.60
CA HIS A 101 19.85 -7.24 18.68
C HIS A 101 20.26 -6.78 20.07
N GLU A 102 21.38 -6.07 20.21
CA GLU A 102 21.82 -5.49 21.50
C GLU A 102 21.12 -4.16 21.80
N SER A 103 20.40 -3.59 20.85
CA SER A 103 19.62 -2.37 21.04
C SER A 103 18.53 -2.58 22.08
N GLU A 104 18.32 -1.56 22.94
CA GLU A 104 17.15 -1.47 23.84
C GLU A 104 15.80 -1.72 23.13
N ARG A 105 15.73 -1.48 21.82
CA ARG A 105 14.51 -1.71 21.01
C ARG A 105 14.21 -3.19 20.75
N TYR A 106 15.23 -4.05 20.78
CA TYR A 106 15.16 -5.40 20.24
C TYR A 106 15.67 -6.47 21.20
N LYS A 107 16.47 -6.11 22.21
CA LYS A 107 17.12 -7.03 23.15
C LYS A 107 16.20 -8.01 23.87
N ASP A 108 14.93 -7.64 24.07
CA ASP A 108 13.94 -8.44 24.78
C ASP A 108 13.01 -9.23 23.84
N LEU A 109 13.24 -9.18 22.52
CA LEU A 109 12.42 -9.87 21.51
C LEU A 109 13.10 -11.19 21.09
N PRO A 110 12.52 -12.35 21.44
CA PRO A 110 13.08 -13.63 21.04
C PRO A 110 12.87 -13.90 19.55
N ASN A 111 13.88 -14.49 18.89
CA ASN A 111 13.79 -15.05 17.53
C ASN A 111 13.43 -14.05 16.42
N ILE A 112 13.89 -12.80 16.51
CA ILE A 112 13.76 -11.85 15.40
C ILE A 112 14.89 -12.06 14.37
N PRO A 113 14.60 -12.08 13.06
CA PRO A 113 15.60 -12.11 12.00
C PRO A 113 16.62 -10.98 12.09
N ASP A 114 17.80 -11.21 11.53
CA ASP A 114 18.91 -10.25 11.53
C ASP A 114 18.68 -9.04 10.62
N PHE A 115 17.66 -9.11 9.76
CA PHE A 115 17.41 -8.11 8.74
C PHE A 115 15.95 -7.66 8.73
N LYS A 116 15.76 -6.36 8.49
CA LYS A 116 14.46 -5.74 8.23
C LYS A 116 14.45 -5.03 6.88
N LEU A 117 13.36 -5.20 6.16
CA LEU A 117 13.09 -4.58 4.87
C LEU A 117 12.20 -3.35 5.07
N ARG A 118 12.58 -2.23 4.47
CA ARG A 118 11.91 -0.94 4.66
C ARG A 118 11.94 -0.11 3.39
N LYS A 119 11.02 0.84 3.31
CA LYS A 119 11.06 1.88 2.28
C LYS A 119 11.70 3.13 2.84
N PHE A 120 12.79 3.58 2.24
CA PHE A 120 13.51 4.77 2.66
C PHE A 120 12.74 6.04 2.30
N ARG A 121 12.90 7.08 3.11
CA ARG A 121 12.22 8.37 2.92
C ARG A 121 13.21 9.51 2.87
N THR A 122 13.98 9.71 3.93
CA THR A 122 14.94 10.80 3.99
C THR A 122 15.97 10.58 5.09
N PHE A 123 17.04 11.36 5.02
CA PHE A 123 17.94 11.57 6.13
C PHE A 123 17.39 12.67 7.06
N ILE A 124 17.62 12.53 8.36
CA ILE A 124 17.19 13.44 9.42
C ILE A 124 18.40 13.81 10.26
N SER A 125 18.65 15.11 10.39
CA SER A 125 19.60 15.61 11.39
C SER A 125 18.94 15.66 12.76
N LEU A 126 19.55 15.01 13.76
CA LEU A 126 19.06 15.06 15.15
C LEU A 126 19.32 16.40 15.85
N GLU A 127 20.15 17.26 15.25
CA GLU A 127 20.41 18.62 15.76
C GLU A 127 19.17 19.52 15.64
N ASN A 128 18.24 19.19 14.74
CA ASN A 128 17.00 19.92 14.54
C ASN A 128 15.96 19.55 15.62
N ASP A 129 15.16 20.54 16.02
CA ASP A 129 13.97 20.29 16.82
C ASP A 129 12.89 19.52 16.03
N ASN A 130 11.89 19.00 16.75
CA ASN A 130 10.86 18.16 16.13
C ASN A 130 10.01 18.93 15.10
N GLU A 131 9.78 20.23 15.28
CA GLU A 131 8.96 21.02 14.34
C GLU A 131 9.68 21.23 13.02
N VAL A 132 10.97 21.55 13.06
CA VAL A 132 11.83 21.67 11.88
C VAL A 132 11.92 20.35 11.13
N ILE A 133 12.13 19.24 11.85
CA ILE A 133 12.17 17.89 11.25
C ILE A 133 10.84 17.59 10.54
N ILE A 134 9.70 17.83 11.19
CA ILE A 134 8.38 17.57 10.60
C ILE A 134 8.17 18.43 9.36
N ALA A 135 8.50 19.72 9.41
CA ALA A 135 8.35 20.64 8.27
C ALA A 135 9.20 20.20 7.06
N GLN A 136 10.38 19.62 7.28
CA GLN A 136 11.24 19.08 6.23
C GLN A 136 10.71 17.77 5.63
N ILE A 137 9.99 16.96 6.41
CA ILE A 137 9.47 15.68 5.95
C ILE A 137 8.12 15.83 5.26
N ILE A 138 7.26 16.78 5.65
CA ILE A 138 5.93 16.97 5.04
C ILE A 138 5.94 17.02 3.50
N PRO A 139 6.88 17.70 2.82
CA PRO A 139 6.97 17.68 1.36
C PRO A 139 7.30 16.30 0.76
N ILE A 140 7.95 15.43 1.52
CA ILE A 140 8.34 14.06 1.12
C ILE A 140 7.22 13.08 1.47
N MET A 141 6.61 13.26 2.64
CA MET A 141 5.51 12.47 3.17
C MET A 141 4.39 13.39 3.67
N SER A 142 3.50 13.77 2.75
CA SER A 142 2.31 14.59 3.05
C SER A 142 1.40 13.96 4.11
N GLU A 143 1.52 12.65 4.33
CA GLU A 143 0.86 11.86 5.37
C GLU A 143 1.03 12.42 6.76
N LEU A 144 2.18 13.04 7.05
CA LEU A 144 2.44 13.68 8.35
C LEU A 144 1.54 14.88 8.64
N GLN A 145 0.77 15.36 7.66
CA GLN A 145 -0.28 16.36 7.90
C GLN A 145 -1.47 15.77 8.65
N GLN A 146 -1.67 14.44 8.61
CA GLN A 146 -2.72 13.77 9.36
C GLN A 146 -2.37 13.69 10.84
N PRO A 147 -3.23 14.14 11.76
CA PRO A 147 -2.86 14.25 13.17
C PRO A 147 -2.46 12.92 13.83
N HIS A 148 -3.17 11.82 13.55
CA HIS A 148 -2.85 10.50 14.10
C HIS A 148 -1.49 9.97 13.62
N ILE A 149 -1.16 10.16 12.33
CA ILE A 149 0.15 9.80 11.76
C ILE A 149 1.25 10.67 12.37
N LYS A 150 1.00 11.98 12.52
CA LYS A 150 1.94 12.92 13.15
C LYS A 150 2.25 12.52 14.59
N GLU A 151 1.26 12.09 15.35
CA GLU A 151 1.42 11.61 16.73
C GLU A 151 2.33 10.37 16.79
N ILE A 152 2.10 9.38 15.92
CA ILE A 152 2.94 8.19 15.82
C ILE A 152 4.39 8.58 15.47
N PHE A 153 4.56 9.48 14.50
CA PHE A 153 5.87 9.97 14.09
C PHE A 153 6.64 10.64 15.23
N ILE A 154 6.00 11.58 15.93
CA ILE A 154 6.62 12.31 17.07
C ILE A 154 7.06 11.32 18.15
N ARG A 155 6.19 10.38 18.53
CA ARG A 155 6.50 9.36 19.53
C ARG A 155 7.74 8.54 19.13
N LYS A 156 7.81 8.09 17.88
CA LYS A 156 8.94 7.30 17.36
C LYS A 156 10.23 8.14 17.24
N LEU A 157 10.12 9.41 16.87
CA LEU A 157 11.25 10.34 16.81
C LEU A 157 11.81 10.61 18.22
N ASP A 158 10.96 10.82 19.21
CA ASP A 158 11.37 11.04 20.60
C ASP A 158 12.06 9.81 21.18
N GLU A 159 11.57 8.60 20.87
CA GLU A 159 12.25 7.36 21.21
C GLU A 159 13.63 7.26 20.53
N ALA A 160 13.71 7.63 19.25
CA ALA A 160 14.98 7.64 18.52
C ALA A 160 15.99 8.63 19.10
N LYS A 161 15.56 9.84 19.46
CA LYS A 161 16.41 10.84 20.13
C LYS A 161 16.96 10.34 21.46
N LYS A 162 16.25 9.46 22.18
CA LYS A 162 16.73 8.87 23.44
C LYS A 162 17.75 7.76 23.20
N VAL A 163 17.45 6.83 22.29
CA VAL A 163 18.26 5.60 22.08
C VAL A 163 19.48 5.86 21.19
N LEU A 164 19.35 6.75 20.20
CA LEU A 164 20.37 7.05 19.19
C LEU A 164 21.01 8.43 19.39
N LYS A 165 21.07 8.91 20.63
CA LYS A 165 21.50 10.27 21.00
C LYS A 165 22.92 10.67 20.55
N ASN A 166 23.76 9.70 20.22
CA ASN A 166 25.15 9.92 19.80
C ASN A 166 25.29 10.04 18.27
N GLU A 167 24.20 9.83 17.53
CA GLU A 167 24.18 9.93 16.07
C GLU A 167 23.82 11.36 15.65
N SER A 168 24.57 11.95 14.72
CA SER A 168 24.21 13.24 14.13
C SER A 168 23.15 13.10 13.03
N LEU A 169 23.15 11.96 12.33
CA LEU A 169 22.32 11.69 11.17
C LEU A 169 21.58 10.37 11.33
N LEU A 170 20.26 10.40 11.17
CA LEU A 170 19.41 9.21 11.12
C LEU A 170 18.78 9.03 9.75
N LEU A 171 18.46 7.79 9.43
CA LEU A 171 17.68 7.41 8.26
C LEU A 171 16.24 7.19 8.70
N LEU A 172 15.31 7.91 8.08
CA LEU A 172 13.88 7.66 8.19
C LEU A 172 13.48 6.63 7.14
N SER A 173 12.85 5.56 7.62
CA SER A 173 12.19 4.59 6.78
C SER A 173 10.81 4.25 7.31
N VAL A 174 9.96 3.71 6.45
CA VAL A 174 8.58 3.37 6.79
C VAL A 174 8.23 1.96 6.38
N ASN A 175 7.20 1.44 7.04
CA ASN A 175 6.44 0.29 6.61
C ASN A 175 4.94 0.60 6.74
N TYR A 176 4.10 -0.18 6.05
CA TYR A 176 2.66 -0.08 6.16
C TYR A 176 2.16 -1.33 6.90
N LEU A 177 1.66 -1.16 8.12
CA LEU A 177 1.36 -2.25 9.05
C LEU A 177 -0.10 -2.20 9.47
N ASN A 178 -0.81 -3.33 9.46
CA ASN A 178 -2.06 -3.56 10.21
C ASN A 178 -3.00 -2.35 10.35
N LYS A 179 -3.22 -1.61 9.26
CA LYS A 179 -4.07 -0.42 9.19
C LYS A 179 -3.43 0.95 9.51
N ASP A 180 -2.12 1.09 9.49
CA ASP A 180 -1.44 2.37 9.74
C ASP A 180 -0.02 2.43 9.13
N ILE A 181 0.61 3.59 9.17
CA ILE A 181 2.03 3.80 8.83
C ILE A 181 2.86 3.65 10.10
N ASP A 182 3.90 2.82 10.07
CA ASP A 182 4.91 2.81 11.13
C ASP A 182 6.24 3.41 10.64
N PHE A 183 6.88 4.15 11.54
CA PHE A 183 8.14 4.83 11.28
C PHE A 183 9.28 4.09 11.97
N SER A 184 10.40 3.98 11.28
CA SER A 184 11.63 3.41 11.80
C SER A 184 12.79 4.38 11.57
N PHE A 185 13.58 4.61 12.61
CA PHE A 185 14.76 5.45 12.58
C PHE A 185 16.01 4.60 12.77
N HIS A 186 17.00 4.79 11.90
CA HIS A 186 18.19 3.92 11.81
C HIS A 186 19.48 4.73 11.74
N CYS A 187 20.57 4.14 12.22
CA CYS A 187 21.91 4.66 11.97
C CYS A 187 22.39 4.28 10.56
N LEU A 188 23.32 5.04 10.01
CA LEU A 188 23.92 4.73 8.70
C LEU A 188 24.69 3.39 8.71
N SER A 189 25.24 3.01 9.86
CA SER A 189 25.91 1.72 10.07
C SER A 189 24.97 0.53 9.84
N GLU A 190 23.69 0.66 10.20
CA GLU A 190 22.68 -0.40 10.04
C GLU A 190 22.27 -0.62 8.59
N LEU A 191 22.34 0.40 7.73
CA LEU A 191 21.96 0.28 6.32
C LEU A 191 22.87 -0.72 5.61
N TYR A 192 22.31 -1.82 5.10
CA TYR A 192 23.07 -2.95 4.58
C TYR A 192 23.09 -3.01 3.05
N ALA A 193 21.90 -3.06 2.46
CA ALA A 193 21.73 -3.29 1.03
C ALA A 193 20.57 -2.49 0.47
N LYS A 194 20.63 -2.21 -0.83
CA LYS A 194 19.49 -1.74 -1.62
C LYS A 194 18.92 -2.91 -2.41
N ILE A 195 17.60 -3.07 -2.40
CA ILE A 195 16.93 -4.06 -3.24
C ILE A 195 16.89 -3.53 -4.67
N GLU A 196 17.19 -4.39 -5.63
CA GLU A 196 17.04 -4.07 -7.05
C GLU A 196 16.09 -5.03 -7.77
N TYR A 197 16.00 -6.29 -7.33
CA TYR A 197 15.16 -7.30 -7.98
C TYR A 197 14.33 -8.11 -6.99
N VAL A 198 13.19 -8.59 -7.46
CA VAL A 198 12.27 -9.49 -6.76
C VAL A 198 12.06 -10.74 -7.61
N ALA A 199 12.16 -11.91 -6.99
CA ALA A 199 11.79 -13.19 -7.56
C ALA A 199 10.44 -13.63 -6.99
N LYS A 200 9.44 -13.83 -7.86
CA LYS A 200 8.15 -14.37 -7.45
C LYS A 200 8.23 -15.87 -7.29
N ILE A 201 7.84 -16.36 -6.11
CA ILE A 201 7.89 -17.78 -5.77
C ILE A 201 6.49 -18.36 -5.79
N LYS A 202 6.35 -19.53 -6.42
CA LYS A 202 5.14 -20.35 -6.36
C LYS A 202 5.47 -21.69 -5.72
N GLU A 203 4.68 -22.07 -4.73
CA GLU A 203 4.74 -23.41 -4.14
C GLU A 203 4.15 -24.44 -5.11
N ASP A 204 4.87 -25.53 -5.33
CA ASP A 204 4.47 -26.68 -6.15
C ASP A 204 4.88 -27.98 -5.46
N ASN A 205 3.93 -28.57 -4.73
CA ASN A 205 4.14 -29.72 -3.84
C ASN A 205 5.22 -29.43 -2.78
N GLU A 206 6.32 -30.20 -2.76
CA GLU A 206 7.44 -30.03 -1.82
C GLU A 206 8.50 -29.02 -2.30
N ASN A 207 8.34 -28.47 -3.52
CA ASN A 207 9.30 -27.54 -4.11
C ASN A 207 8.72 -26.13 -4.25
N PHE A 208 9.62 -25.16 -4.39
CA PHE A 208 9.31 -23.78 -4.69
C PHE A 208 9.85 -23.44 -6.08
N ILE A 209 9.07 -22.79 -6.93
CA ILE A 209 9.47 -22.47 -8.31
C ILE A 209 9.54 -20.96 -8.47
N ILE A 210 10.69 -20.46 -8.94
CA ILE A 210 10.82 -19.05 -9.37
C ILE A 210 10.03 -18.88 -10.66
N GLN A 211 8.96 -18.09 -10.62
CA GLN A 211 8.10 -17.81 -11.77
C GLN A 211 8.68 -16.71 -12.67
N ASN A 212 9.21 -15.66 -12.06
CA ASN A 212 9.84 -14.54 -12.74
C ASN A 212 10.83 -13.84 -11.81
N ILE A 213 11.69 -13.01 -12.41
CA ILE A 213 12.53 -12.05 -11.72
C ILE A 213 12.30 -10.69 -12.37
N THR A 214 11.91 -9.69 -11.59
CA THR A 214 11.63 -8.33 -12.07
C THR A 214 12.44 -7.32 -11.29
N SER A 215 12.81 -6.21 -11.94
CA SER A 215 13.39 -5.06 -11.23
C SER A 215 12.30 -4.33 -10.45
N ILE A 216 12.61 -3.89 -9.23
CA ILE A 216 11.65 -3.10 -8.42
C ILE A 216 11.37 -1.72 -9.02
N ASP A 217 12.29 -1.21 -9.84
CA ASP A 217 12.16 0.11 -10.46
C ASP A 217 11.46 0.08 -11.82
N GLU A 218 11.30 -1.10 -12.42
CA GLU A 218 10.60 -1.28 -13.69
C GLU A 218 9.08 -1.25 -13.50
N ASN A 219 8.37 -0.53 -14.37
CA ASN A 219 6.90 -0.51 -14.46
C ASN A 219 6.15 -0.23 -13.14
N LYS A 220 6.59 0.76 -12.35
CA LYS A 220 6.00 1.11 -11.04
C LYS A 220 4.47 1.23 -11.03
N GLU A 221 3.86 1.72 -12.10
CA GLU A 221 2.41 1.80 -12.20
C GLU A 221 1.77 0.41 -12.31
N GLU A 222 2.29 -0.47 -13.15
CA GLU A 222 1.82 -1.86 -13.29
C GLU A 222 2.01 -2.66 -11.99
N ASN A 223 3.15 -2.47 -11.33
CA ASN A 223 3.44 -3.12 -10.05
C ASN A 223 2.43 -2.69 -8.98
N LEU A 224 2.04 -1.41 -8.98
CA LEU A 224 0.99 -0.88 -8.11
C LEU A 224 -0.38 -1.52 -8.40
N LYS A 225 -0.73 -1.73 -9.68
CA LYS A 225 -1.98 -2.42 -10.08
C LYS A 225 -1.99 -3.85 -9.52
N LYS A 226 -0.91 -4.61 -9.75
CA LYS A 226 -0.77 -5.99 -9.27
C LYS A 226 -0.80 -6.09 -7.76
N ALA A 227 -0.13 -5.16 -7.06
CA ALA A 227 -0.16 -5.07 -5.61
C ALA A 227 -1.59 -4.87 -5.09
N LEU A 228 -2.32 -3.91 -5.66
CA LEU A 228 -3.71 -3.64 -5.28
C LEU A 228 -4.62 -4.84 -5.54
N GLN A 229 -4.47 -5.50 -6.69
CA GLN A 229 -5.21 -6.72 -7.00
C GLN A 229 -4.91 -7.85 -6.01
N TYR A 230 -3.64 -8.05 -5.67
CA TYR A 230 -3.23 -9.06 -4.68
C TYR A 230 -3.91 -8.82 -3.33
N LEU A 231 -3.92 -7.57 -2.86
CA LEU A 231 -4.51 -7.20 -1.58
C LEU A 231 -6.02 -7.33 -1.57
N ALA A 232 -6.67 -6.90 -2.65
CA ALA A 232 -8.11 -7.05 -2.84
C ALA A 232 -8.51 -8.54 -2.84
N ASN A 233 -7.84 -9.36 -3.65
CA ASN A 233 -8.12 -10.79 -3.78
C ASN A 233 -7.93 -11.55 -2.46
N ARG A 234 -6.91 -11.17 -1.68
CA ARG A 234 -6.63 -11.79 -0.38
C ARG A 234 -7.34 -11.13 0.80
N LYS A 235 -8.13 -10.07 0.56
CA LYS A 235 -8.79 -9.26 1.59
C LYS A 235 -7.82 -8.78 2.68
N ILE A 236 -6.61 -8.42 2.27
CA ILE A 236 -5.56 -7.93 3.17
C ILE A 236 -5.78 -6.44 3.38
N ASN A 237 -5.96 -6.05 4.64
CA ASN A 237 -6.05 -4.65 5.00
C ASN A 237 -4.68 -4.01 4.95
N GLN A 238 -4.56 -2.94 4.16
CA GLN A 238 -3.33 -2.18 4.15
C GLN A 238 -3.63 -0.73 3.82
N TYR A 239 -3.05 0.16 4.62
CA TYR A 239 -3.26 1.60 4.48
C TYR A 239 -2.23 2.12 3.49
N PHE A 240 -2.72 2.84 2.51
CA PHE A 240 -1.90 3.35 1.43
C PHE A 240 -2.20 4.79 1.21
N CYS A 241 -1.43 5.61 1.88
CA CYS A 241 -1.47 7.02 1.61
C CYS A 241 -0.65 7.24 0.34
N SER A 242 -1.32 7.37 -0.81
CA SER A 242 -0.64 7.74 -2.04
C SER A 242 -1.28 8.98 -2.62
N THR A 243 -0.45 10.00 -2.83
CA THR A 243 -0.79 11.27 -3.48
C THR A 243 -1.01 11.16 -4.98
N LYS A 244 -0.93 9.96 -5.56
CA LYS A 244 -0.98 9.74 -7.00
C LYS A 244 -2.40 9.41 -7.46
N GLU A 245 -2.87 10.17 -8.44
CA GLU A 245 -4.16 9.97 -9.10
C GLU A 245 -4.35 8.55 -9.66
N SER A 246 -3.27 7.93 -10.15
CA SER A 246 -3.28 6.54 -10.62
C SER A 246 -3.69 5.55 -9.53
N PHE A 247 -3.25 5.75 -8.29
CA PHE A 247 -3.62 4.87 -7.18
C PHE A 247 -5.13 4.91 -6.89
N ARG A 248 -5.70 6.12 -6.84
CA ARG A 248 -7.14 6.33 -6.65
C ARG A 248 -7.94 5.59 -7.72
N LYS A 249 -7.54 5.77 -8.99
CA LYS A 249 -8.18 5.10 -10.12
C LYS A 249 -8.15 3.58 -9.94
N GLU A 250 -6.99 3.02 -9.67
CA GLU A 250 -6.81 1.57 -9.54
C GLU A 250 -7.57 0.98 -8.35
N ALA A 251 -7.65 1.71 -7.24
CA ALA A 251 -8.44 1.27 -6.10
C ALA A 251 -9.95 1.25 -6.40
N LEU A 252 -10.46 2.27 -7.11
CA LEU A 252 -11.85 2.30 -7.59
C LEU A 252 -12.12 1.19 -8.63
N LEU A 253 -11.21 0.97 -9.58
CA LEU A 253 -11.29 -0.14 -10.53
C LEU A 253 -11.41 -1.48 -9.82
N ASN A 254 -10.59 -1.70 -8.78
CA ASN A 254 -10.66 -2.92 -7.98
C ASN A 254 -12.02 -3.10 -7.30
N ILE A 255 -12.60 -2.03 -6.71
CA ILE A 255 -13.96 -2.08 -6.16
C ILE A 255 -14.97 -2.46 -7.26
N PHE A 256 -14.96 -1.77 -8.39
CA PHE A 256 -15.94 -1.96 -9.46
C PHE A 256 -15.85 -3.34 -10.11
N THR A 257 -14.64 -3.91 -10.15
CA THR A 257 -14.38 -5.23 -10.73
C THR A 257 -14.84 -6.37 -9.81
N HIS A 258 -14.63 -6.24 -8.50
CA HIS A 258 -14.79 -7.35 -7.55
C HIS A 258 -16.07 -7.29 -6.72
N ALA A 259 -16.73 -6.13 -6.62
CA ALA A 259 -18.04 -6.04 -5.99
C ALA A 259 -19.04 -6.96 -6.71
N GLN A 260 -19.91 -7.61 -5.93
CA GLN A 260 -20.86 -8.61 -6.39
C GLN A 260 -22.31 -8.10 -6.36
N LYS A 261 -22.68 -7.32 -5.34
CA LYS A 261 -24.08 -6.92 -5.12
C LYS A 261 -24.27 -5.42 -5.20
N LYS A 262 -23.46 -4.66 -4.47
CA LYS A 262 -23.74 -3.24 -4.26
C LYS A 262 -22.48 -2.41 -4.19
N ILE A 263 -22.48 -1.30 -4.94
CA ILE A 263 -21.49 -0.25 -4.85
C ILE A 263 -22.17 1.00 -4.30
N ARG A 264 -21.61 1.52 -3.21
CA ARG A 264 -21.99 2.81 -2.62
C ARG A 264 -20.85 3.79 -2.78
N GLY A 265 -21.12 5.07 -2.94
CA GLY A 265 -20.05 6.05 -2.90
C GLY A 265 -20.52 7.49 -2.78
N ALA A 266 -19.70 8.30 -2.13
CA ALA A 266 -19.90 9.72 -2.00
C ALA A 266 -18.72 10.44 -2.65
N PHE A 267 -18.97 11.26 -3.68
CA PHE A 267 -17.93 11.89 -4.51
C PHE A 267 -18.06 13.40 -4.52
N ASN A 268 -16.95 14.11 -4.75
CA ASN A 268 -17.00 15.57 -4.85
C ASN A 268 -17.80 15.99 -6.10
N GLN A 269 -17.46 15.37 -7.23
CA GLN A 269 -18.15 15.53 -8.51
C GLN A 269 -18.35 14.16 -9.16
N LEU A 270 -19.35 14.02 -10.03
CA LEU A 270 -19.56 12.77 -10.76
C LEU A 270 -18.48 12.52 -11.82
N SER A 271 -17.85 13.61 -12.30
CA SER A 271 -16.68 13.61 -13.18
C SER A 271 -15.48 12.85 -12.63
N ASP A 272 -15.37 12.68 -11.31
CA ASP A 272 -14.36 11.82 -10.67
C ASP A 272 -14.41 10.36 -11.18
N ILE A 273 -15.56 9.94 -11.72
CA ILE A 273 -15.78 8.60 -12.29
C ILE A 273 -15.94 8.69 -13.81
N THR A 274 -16.78 9.61 -14.29
CA THR A 274 -17.24 9.60 -15.68
C THR A 274 -16.21 10.06 -16.71
N ASN A 275 -15.18 10.77 -16.28
CA ASN A 275 -14.08 11.18 -17.17
C ASN A 275 -13.12 10.02 -17.49
N ASP A 276 -13.17 8.92 -16.73
CA ASP A 276 -12.32 7.75 -16.95
C ASP A 276 -13.10 6.60 -17.61
N LYS A 277 -12.70 6.26 -18.84
CA LYS A 277 -13.37 5.22 -19.64
C LYS A 277 -13.28 3.83 -19.01
N GLU A 278 -12.22 3.55 -18.28
CA GLU A 278 -11.99 2.24 -17.67
C GLU A 278 -12.89 2.05 -16.44
N LEU A 279 -12.98 3.09 -15.59
CA LEU A 279 -13.92 3.10 -14.47
C LEU A 279 -15.36 2.95 -14.95
N MET A 280 -15.73 3.70 -15.98
CA MET A 280 -17.06 3.59 -16.60
C MET A 280 -17.31 2.18 -17.16
N HIS A 281 -16.33 1.59 -17.85
CA HIS A 281 -16.47 0.24 -18.39
C HIS A 281 -16.64 -0.83 -17.30
N GLN A 282 -15.91 -0.73 -16.19
CA GLN A 282 -16.09 -1.68 -15.08
C GLN A 282 -17.43 -1.51 -14.39
N LEU A 283 -17.90 -0.27 -14.19
CA LEU A 283 -19.21 -0.02 -13.61
C LEU A 283 -20.34 -0.54 -14.52
N TYR A 284 -20.22 -0.37 -15.83
CA TYR A 284 -21.11 -0.99 -16.82
C TYR A 284 -21.18 -2.51 -16.66
N THR A 285 -20.00 -3.15 -16.59
CA THR A 285 -19.89 -4.61 -16.46
C THR A 285 -20.51 -5.10 -15.16
N PHE A 286 -20.32 -4.38 -14.06
CA PHE A 286 -20.94 -4.67 -12.77
C PHE A 286 -22.48 -4.59 -12.84
N LEU A 287 -23.03 -3.54 -13.46
CA LEU A 287 -24.48 -3.39 -13.66
C LEU A 287 -25.07 -4.53 -14.50
N LYS A 288 -24.39 -4.92 -15.59
CA LYS A 288 -24.78 -6.07 -16.44
C LYS A 288 -24.84 -7.39 -15.68
N LYS A 289 -24.05 -7.56 -14.62
CA LYS A 289 -24.03 -8.76 -13.78
C LYS A 289 -25.12 -8.79 -12.70
N GLY A 290 -25.94 -7.74 -12.56
CA GLY A 290 -26.95 -7.69 -11.49
C GLY A 290 -26.72 -6.62 -10.44
N GLY A 291 -25.59 -5.91 -10.48
CA GLY A 291 -25.18 -5.00 -9.41
C GLY A 291 -26.05 -3.76 -9.24
N GLU A 292 -26.06 -3.21 -8.02
CA GLU A 292 -26.72 -1.95 -7.65
C GLU A 292 -25.67 -0.85 -7.41
N VAL A 293 -25.88 0.33 -8.00
CA VAL A 293 -24.98 1.49 -7.88
C VAL A 293 -25.71 2.65 -7.23
N ASN A 294 -25.25 3.05 -6.05
CA ASN A 294 -25.78 4.21 -5.33
C ASN A 294 -24.70 5.24 -5.07
N PHE A 295 -24.85 6.43 -5.64
CA PHE A 295 -23.91 7.52 -5.45
C PHE A 295 -24.56 8.77 -4.84
N ILE A 296 -23.83 9.42 -3.95
CA ILE A 296 -24.08 10.78 -3.48
C ILE A 296 -22.99 11.69 -4.05
N VAL A 297 -23.36 12.85 -4.57
CA VAL A 297 -22.39 13.85 -5.05
C VAL A 297 -22.58 15.19 -4.35
N TYR A 298 -21.49 15.92 -4.11
CA TYR A 298 -21.53 17.16 -3.33
C TYR A 298 -21.67 18.42 -4.17
N ASN A 299 -20.74 18.60 -5.10
CA ASN A 299 -20.55 19.84 -5.86
C ASN A 299 -20.67 19.57 -7.36
N ASN A 300 -21.64 18.74 -7.75
CA ASN A 300 -21.82 18.38 -9.14
C ASN A 300 -22.55 19.48 -9.92
N THR A 301 -21.91 19.99 -10.96
CA THR A 301 -22.44 21.08 -11.80
C THR A 301 -22.59 20.71 -13.28
N GLU A 302 -22.13 19.52 -13.69
CA GLU A 302 -22.01 19.16 -15.10
C GLU A 302 -22.82 17.92 -15.53
N TRP A 303 -23.24 17.09 -14.57
CA TRP A 303 -23.87 15.79 -14.86
C TRP A 303 -25.28 15.66 -14.29
N THR A 304 -26.22 15.12 -15.08
CA THR A 304 -27.53 14.62 -14.59
C THR A 304 -27.52 13.10 -14.46
N LEU A 305 -28.53 12.55 -13.77
CA LEU A 305 -28.78 11.11 -13.74
C LEU A 305 -28.99 10.57 -15.15
N ASP A 306 -29.78 11.27 -15.96
CA ASP A 306 -30.08 10.87 -17.34
C ASP A 306 -28.82 10.84 -18.20
N ARG A 307 -27.94 11.84 -18.08
CA ARG A 307 -26.66 11.88 -18.80
C ARG A 307 -25.74 10.74 -18.38
N PHE A 308 -25.70 10.43 -17.08
CA PHE A 308 -24.94 9.30 -16.57
C PHE A 308 -25.49 7.98 -17.12
N ILE A 309 -26.80 7.76 -17.04
CA ILE A 309 -27.45 6.55 -17.57
C ILE A 309 -27.25 6.43 -19.08
N ALA A 310 -27.39 7.51 -19.83
CA ALA A 310 -27.24 7.53 -21.29
C ALA A 310 -25.82 7.18 -21.76
N SER A 311 -24.82 7.30 -20.89
CA SER A 311 -23.46 6.84 -21.19
C SER A 311 -23.32 5.31 -21.25
N TYR A 312 -24.37 4.56 -20.87
CA TYR A 312 -24.40 3.12 -20.87
C TYR A 312 -25.52 2.55 -21.77
N THR A 313 -25.24 1.44 -22.45
CA THR A 313 -26.28 0.68 -23.18
C THR A 313 -26.98 -0.31 -22.24
N LEU A 314 -27.86 0.21 -21.40
CA LEU A 314 -28.55 -0.56 -20.34
C LEU A 314 -30.04 -0.80 -20.66
N THR A 315 -30.57 -1.93 -20.19
CA THR A 315 -32.01 -2.21 -20.13
C THR A 315 -32.68 -1.36 -19.05
N GLU A 316 -34.01 -1.21 -19.11
CA GLU A 316 -34.74 -0.46 -18.06
C GLU A 316 -34.57 -1.07 -16.67
N GLU A 317 -34.45 -2.39 -16.57
CA GLU A 317 -34.18 -3.08 -15.30
C GLU A 317 -32.79 -2.71 -14.74
N GLU A 318 -31.78 -2.67 -15.60
CA GLU A 318 -30.42 -2.28 -15.20
C GLU A 318 -30.35 -0.79 -14.82
N LYS A 319 -31.09 0.08 -15.53
CA LYS A 319 -31.20 1.51 -15.19
C LYS A 319 -31.85 1.72 -13.81
N ALA A 320 -32.85 0.92 -13.48
CA ALA A 320 -33.55 1.00 -12.18
C ALA A 320 -32.64 0.68 -10.98
N ARG A 321 -31.46 0.07 -11.21
CA ARG A 321 -30.46 -0.24 -10.18
C ARG A 321 -29.43 0.88 -9.97
N ILE A 322 -29.57 2.01 -10.67
CA ILE A 322 -28.72 3.19 -10.53
C ILE A 322 -29.47 4.28 -9.77
N SER A 323 -28.93 4.72 -8.65
CA SER A 323 -29.42 5.88 -7.91
C SER A 323 -28.28 6.88 -7.70
N ILE A 324 -28.46 8.10 -8.22
CA ILE A 324 -27.49 9.18 -8.02
C ILE A 324 -28.22 10.37 -7.41
N LYS A 325 -27.75 10.79 -6.25
CA LYS A 325 -28.33 11.86 -5.44
C LYS A 325 -27.33 12.96 -5.19
N GLN A 326 -27.81 14.17 -4.99
CA GLN A 326 -26.95 15.33 -4.73
C GLN A 326 -27.29 15.94 -3.38
N THR A 327 -26.26 16.31 -2.63
CA THR A 327 -26.44 17.06 -1.38
C THR A 327 -26.82 18.51 -1.65
N PRO A 328 -27.51 19.18 -0.71
CA PRO A 328 -27.64 20.64 -0.73
C PRO A 328 -26.26 21.32 -0.76
N GLN A 329 -26.23 22.58 -1.20
CA GLN A 329 -24.99 23.36 -1.27
C GLN A 329 -24.24 23.37 0.07
N GLY A 330 -22.96 22.99 0.04
CA GLY A 330 -22.10 22.89 1.24
C GLY A 330 -22.32 21.64 2.10
N GLY A 331 -23.30 20.80 1.77
CA GLY A 331 -23.49 19.50 2.41
C GLY A 331 -22.43 18.50 1.96
N GLN A 332 -21.74 17.87 2.91
CA GLN A 332 -20.78 16.81 2.62
C GLN A 332 -20.65 15.86 3.81
N PHE A 333 -20.33 14.61 3.54
CA PHE A 333 -19.82 13.74 4.60
C PHE A 333 -18.50 14.35 5.09
N ALA A 334 -18.25 14.23 6.39
CA ALA A 334 -17.05 14.77 6.97
C ALA A 334 -16.54 13.86 8.08
N ARG A 335 -15.21 13.81 8.21
CA ARG A 335 -14.51 13.21 9.33
C ARG A 335 -14.02 14.34 10.23
N ASN A 336 -14.16 14.13 11.53
CA ASN A 336 -13.60 15.07 12.50
C ASN A 336 -12.20 14.58 12.88
N ASP A 337 -11.19 15.22 12.34
CA ASP A 337 -9.80 14.94 12.63
C ASP A 337 -9.30 15.99 13.62
N ASN A 338 -9.30 15.66 14.91
CA ASN A 338 -8.84 16.51 16.01
C ASN A 338 -9.48 17.92 16.04
N GLY A 339 -10.80 17.98 15.87
CA GLY A 339 -11.57 19.23 15.89
C GLY A 339 -11.67 19.92 14.54
N ILE A 340 -10.95 19.43 13.51
CA ILE A 340 -11.05 19.93 12.14
C ILE A 340 -11.98 19.01 11.36
N ARG A 341 -13.10 19.58 10.91
CA ARG A 341 -14.07 18.87 10.08
C ARG A 341 -13.62 18.87 8.62
N ASN A 342 -13.05 17.76 8.15
CA ASN A 342 -12.62 17.60 6.76
C ASN A 342 -13.70 16.90 5.95
N GLY A 343 -14.04 17.47 4.79
CA GLY A 343 -14.95 16.84 3.83
C GLY A 343 -14.32 15.56 3.27
N ILE A 344 -15.09 14.46 3.25
CA ILE A 344 -14.60 13.17 2.80
C ILE A 344 -15.34 12.70 1.56
N THR A 345 -14.66 11.99 0.66
CA THR A 345 -15.31 11.16 -0.37
C THR A 345 -14.98 9.71 -0.10
N PHE A 346 -15.84 8.78 -0.49
CA PHE A 346 -15.56 7.37 -0.31
C PHE A 346 -16.29 6.53 -1.35
N CYS A 347 -15.83 5.31 -1.56
CA CYS A 347 -16.51 4.29 -2.33
C CYS A 347 -16.40 2.95 -1.59
N ILE A 348 -17.47 2.18 -1.59
CA ILE A 348 -17.61 0.92 -0.87
C ILE A 348 -18.19 -0.11 -1.84
N GLY A 349 -17.52 -1.24 -1.99
CA GLY A 349 -18.03 -2.43 -2.68
C GLY A 349 -18.37 -3.52 -1.68
N ASP A 350 -19.65 -3.89 -1.63
CA ASP A 350 -20.20 -4.84 -0.67
C ASP A 350 -19.73 -4.55 0.78
N GLU A 351 -19.54 -5.57 1.62
CA GLU A 351 -19.18 -5.41 3.04
C GLU A 351 -17.68 -5.23 3.31
N ASN A 352 -16.84 -5.48 2.30
CA ASN A 352 -15.41 -5.72 2.53
C ASN A 352 -14.49 -4.70 1.88
N MET A 353 -14.88 -3.97 0.83
CA MET A 353 -13.94 -3.12 0.09
C MET A 353 -14.30 -1.67 0.25
N TYR A 354 -13.38 -0.81 0.69
CA TYR A 354 -13.57 0.63 0.65
C TYR A 354 -12.33 1.41 0.22
N VAL A 355 -12.61 2.57 -0.38
CA VAL A 355 -11.69 3.66 -0.68
C VAL A 355 -12.24 4.89 0.02
N LEU A 356 -11.46 5.56 0.85
CA LEU A 356 -11.85 6.76 1.59
C LEU A 356 -10.84 7.88 1.34
N ARG A 357 -11.29 9.06 0.93
CA ARG A 357 -10.49 10.27 0.84
C ARG A 357 -10.92 11.23 1.94
N PRO A 358 -10.23 11.27 3.09
CA PRO A 358 -10.60 12.14 4.22
C PRO A 358 -10.44 13.64 3.98
N ASN A 359 -9.87 14.08 2.86
CA ASN A 359 -9.91 15.48 2.46
C ASN A 359 -10.22 15.58 0.96
N ILE A 360 -11.36 16.19 0.61
CA ILE A 360 -11.80 16.35 -0.79
C ILE A 360 -10.84 17.19 -1.65
N ASN A 361 -9.99 18.01 -1.02
CA ASN A 361 -9.05 18.92 -1.68
C ASN A 361 -7.60 18.41 -1.63
N ALA A 362 -7.33 17.30 -0.93
CA ALA A 362 -6.01 16.70 -0.88
C ALA A 362 -6.03 15.31 -1.51
N SER A 363 -4.94 14.94 -2.17
CA SER A 363 -4.76 13.62 -2.78
C SER A 363 -4.44 12.58 -1.71
N PHE A 364 -5.33 12.38 -0.74
CA PHE A 364 -5.12 11.38 0.30
C PHE A 364 -6.22 10.33 0.18
N VAL A 365 -5.81 9.06 0.16
CA VAL A 365 -6.69 7.91 -0.04
C VAL A 365 -6.36 6.87 1.03
N GLU A 366 -7.36 6.29 1.67
CA GLU A 366 -7.29 5.13 2.55
C GLU A 366 -8.03 3.99 1.86
N CYS A 367 -7.34 2.91 1.54
CA CYS A 367 -7.94 1.71 0.99
C CYS A 367 -7.96 0.63 2.05
N ASN A 368 -9.00 -0.21 2.04
CA ASN A 368 -9.11 -1.31 2.98
C ASN A 368 -10.05 -2.37 2.41
N PHE A 369 -9.69 -3.63 2.58
CA PHE A 369 -10.37 -4.75 1.95
C PHE A 369 -11.03 -5.70 2.97
N ASN A 370 -11.12 -5.29 4.24
CA ASN A 370 -11.76 -6.01 5.35
C ASN A 370 -11.93 -5.12 6.62
N ASN A 371 -12.83 -4.13 6.59
CA ASN A 371 -13.19 -3.32 7.77
C ASN A 371 -14.71 -3.22 7.95
N ARG A 372 -15.27 -4.25 8.58
CA ARG A 372 -16.70 -4.36 8.81
C ARG A 372 -17.25 -3.23 9.69
N GLU A 373 -16.47 -2.75 10.65
CA GLU A 373 -16.90 -1.67 11.55
C GLU A 373 -17.11 -0.37 10.80
N PHE A 374 -16.11 0.05 10.01
CA PHE A 374 -16.24 1.22 9.15
C PHE A 374 -17.39 1.07 8.15
N TYR A 375 -17.49 -0.10 7.49
CA TYR A 375 -18.59 -0.41 6.56
C TYR A 375 -19.96 -0.21 7.22
N ASN A 376 -20.16 -0.81 8.40
CA ASN A 376 -21.44 -0.72 9.11
C ASN A 376 -21.77 0.74 9.49
N MET A 377 -20.79 1.47 10.02
CA MET A 377 -20.96 2.85 10.44
C MET A 377 -21.30 3.75 9.25
N ILE A 378 -20.43 3.81 8.24
CA ILE A 378 -20.60 4.76 7.14
C ILE A 378 -21.71 4.32 6.18
N GLY A 379 -21.89 3.01 5.98
CA GLY A 379 -22.95 2.45 5.14
C GLY A 379 -24.33 2.77 5.67
N SER A 380 -24.54 2.69 6.99
CA SER A 380 -25.80 3.07 7.62
C SER A 380 -26.11 4.56 7.42
N ILE A 381 -25.14 5.44 7.64
CA ILE A 381 -25.32 6.89 7.43
C ILE A 381 -25.60 7.17 5.95
N PHE A 382 -24.86 6.52 5.04
CA PHE A 382 -25.05 6.66 3.60
C PHE A 382 -26.46 6.24 3.16
N ASP A 383 -26.92 5.06 3.57
CA ASP A 383 -28.23 4.54 3.17
C ASP A 383 -29.37 5.43 3.72
N GLN A 384 -29.21 6.02 4.91
CA GLN A 384 -30.15 7.05 5.42
C GLN A 384 -30.16 8.31 4.55
N GLN A 385 -28.99 8.83 4.18
CA GLN A 385 -28.91 10.01 3.30
C GLN A 385 -29.52 9.71 1.92
N MET A 386 -29.30 8.51 1.39
CA MET A 386 -29.92 8.07 0.13
C MET A 386 -31.45 8.03 0.18
N GLN A 387 -32.10 7.97 1.35
CA GLN A 387 -33.56 8.03 1.43
C GLN A 387 -34.09 9.46 1.31
N ILE A 388 -33.34 10.44 1.82
CA ILE A 388 -33.80 11.83 1.95
C ILE A 388 -33.32 12.76 0.84
N LEU A 389 -32.16 12.48 0.24
CA LEU A 389 -31.59 13.37 -0.77
C LEU A 389 -32.39 13.30 -2.08
N PRO A 390 -32.50 14.41 -2.82
CA PRO A 390 -33.10 14.39 -4.15
C PRO A 390 -32.18 13.71 -5.15
N ASN A 391 -32.78 13.14 -6.21
CA ASN A 391 -32.01 12.71 -7.38
C ASN A 391 -31.31 13.91 -7.99
N ILE A 392 -30.13 13.66 -8.56
CA ILE A 392 -29.37 14.69 -9.25
C ILE A 392 -30.13 15.19 -10.50
N ARG A 393 -30.49 16.47 -10.48
CA ARG A 393 -31.18 17.21 -11.56
C ARG A 393 -30.40 18.51 -11.74
N LEU A 394 -29.90 18.76 -12.96
CA LEU A 394 -29.18 19.99 -13.27
C LEU A 394 -30.14 21.17 -13.32
#